data_AF-A0A4Y1RIU9-F1
#
_entry.id   AF-A0A4Y1RIU9-F1
#
_cell.length_a   1.000
_cell.length_b   1.000
_cell.length_c   1.000
_cell.angle_alpha   90.00
_cell.angle_beta   90.00
_cell.angle_gamma   90.00
#
_symmetry.space_group_name_H-M   'P 1'
#
loop_
_entity.id
_entity.type
_entity.pdbx_description
1 polymer ?
#
loop_
_entity_poly.entity_id
_entity_poly.type
_entity_poly.pdbx_seq_one_letter_code
_entity_poly.pdbx_strand_id
1 'polypeptide(L)'
;MATHTWSKPVIKGTPPTPRDSHSCTAVGDNLFVFGGTDGMNPLKDLHILDTCDFTYMDIASLRGDGPEAREGHSAALVGKRLFIFGGCGKSSNNSDEVYYNDLYILNTDWLE
;
A
#
# COMPACT_ATOMS: atom_id res chain seq x y z
N MET A 1 21.34 15.86 15.67
CA MET A 1 21.25 14.89 16.79
C MET A 1 20.01 14.07 16.56
N ALA A 2 20.09 12.74 16.57
CA ALA A 2 18.89 11.90 16.51
C ALA A 2 18.10 12.07 17.81
N THR A 3 16.89 12.61 17.71
CA THR A 3 15.95 12.66 18.83
C THR A 3 15.23 11.32 18.89
N HIS A 4 15.41 10.55 19.96
CA HIS A 4 14.67 9.31 20.22
C HIS A 4 13.22 9.60 20.66
N THR A 5 12.52 10.42 19.89
CA THR A 5 11.19 10.93 20.21
C THR A 5 10.27 10.69 19.05
N TRP A 6 9.06 10.23 19.35
CA TRP A 6 7.97 10.20 18.39
C TRP A 6 7.57 11.62 17.98
N SER A 7 7.31 11.81 16.70
CA SER A 7 6.72 13.03 16.16
C SER A 7 5.51 12.67 15.30
N LYS A 8 4.55 13.58 15.21
CA LYS A 8 3.39 13.48 14.32
C LYS A 8 3.51 14.58 13.26
N PRO A 9 3.98 14.26 12.03
CA PRO A 9 4.12 15.27 10.98
C PRO A 9 2.75 15.79 10.54
N VAL A 10 2.73 17.01 10.01
CA VAL A 10 1.56 17.55 9.32
C VAL A 10 1.51 16.92 7.93
N ILE A 11 0.45 16.17 7.66
CA ILE A 11 0.23 15.51 6.39
C ILE A 11 -0.47 16.48 5.42
N LYS A 12 -0.04 16.46 4.15
CA LYS A 12 -0.72 17.13 3.04
C LYS A 12 -1.32 16.11 2.07
N GLY A 13 -2.27 16.55 1.26
CA GLY A 13 -3.03 15.67 0.36
C GLY A 13 -4.11 14.87 1.10
N THR A 14 -4.63 13.83 0.44
CA THR A 14 -5.69 12.99 1.01
C THR A 14 -5.07 11.72 1.60
N PRO A 15 -5.09 11.54 2.93
CA PRO A 15 -4.57 10.32 3.53
C PRO A 15 -5.49 9.12 3.24
N PRO A 16 -4.95 7.89 3.33
CA PRO A 16 -5.75 6.67 3.30
C PRO A 16 -6.80 6.65 4.42
N THR A 17 -7.85 5.87 4.21
CA THR A 17 -8.77 5.48 5.28
C THR A 17 -8.03 4.78 6.43
N PRO A 18 -8.51 4.89 7.69
CA PRO A 18 -7.99 4.10 8.80
C PRO A 18 -7.99 2.61 8.43
N ARG A 19 -6.87 1.93 8.69
CA ARG A 19 -6.68 0.55 8.25
C ARG A 19 -5.71 -0.24 9.12
N ASP A 20 -5.82 -1.55 9.10
CA ASP A 20 -4.78 -2.47 9.58
C ASP A 20 -4.35 -3.46 8.48
N SER A 21 -3.39 -4.35 8.78
CA SER A 21 -2.97 -5.47 7.92
C SER A 21 -2.56 -5.11 6.48
N HIS A 22 -2.23 -3.84 6.25
CA HIS A 22 -1.69 -3.32 5.00
C HIS A 22 -0.19 -3.61 4.91
N SER A 23 0.37 -3.55 3.71
CA SER A 23 1.82 -3.44 3.56
C SER A 23 2.25 -1.98 3.46
N CYS A 24 3.44 -1.67 3.99
CA CYS A 24 4.09 -0.38 3.84
C CYS A 24 5.54 -0.62 3.43
N THR A 25 5.90 -0.24 2.19
CA THR A 25 7.25 -0.47 1.63
C THR A 25 7.90 0.86 1.26
N ALA A 26 9.14 1.08 1.71
CA ALA A 26 9.92 2.24 1.29
C ALA A 26 10.46 2.06 -0.13
N VAL A 27 10.31 3.09 -0.98
CA VAL A 27 10.78 3.15 -2.36
C VAL A 27 11.42 4.53 -2.59
N GLY A 28 12.75 4.60 -2.52
CA GLY A 28 13.44 5.90 -2.46
C GLY A 28 12.97 6.71 -1.25
N ASP A 29 12.62 7.97 -1.47
CA ASP A 29 12.08 8.87 -0.45
C ASP A 29 10.55 8.78 -0.29
N ASN A 30 9.93 7.68 -0.76
CA ASN A 30 8.49 7.48 -0.73
C ASN A 30 8.10 6.24 0.08
N LEU A 31 6.92 6.29 0.72
CA LEU A 31 6.29 5.13 1.34
C LEU A 31 5.08 4.69 0.52
N PHE A 32 5.08 3.43 0.10
CA PHE A 32 3.99 2.78 -0.64
C PHE A 32 3.14 1.98 0.33
N VAL A 33 1.89 2.38 0.51
CA VAL A 33 0.89 1.71 1.36
C VAL A 33 -0.14 1.05 0.46
N PHE A 34 -0.23 -0.29 0.49
CA PHE A 34 -1.18 -1.04 -0.31
C PHE A 34 -2.13 -1.88 0.55
N GLY A 35 -3.40 -1.87 0.17
CA GLY A 35 -4.44 -2.74 0.71
C GLY A 35 -4.66 -2.58 2.21
N GLY A 36 -4.88 -3.72 2.88
CA GLY A 36 -5.30 -3.79 4.29
C GLY A 36 -6.81 -3.91 4.42
N THR A 37 -7.35 -3.60 5.60
CA THR A 37 -8.80 -3.56 5.87
C THR A 37 -9.18 -2.31 6.62
N ASP A 38 -10.37 -1.78 6.39
CA ASP A 38 -10.97 -0.70 7.19
C ASP A 38 -11.76 -1.22 8.41
N GLY A 39 -11.65 -2.51 8.69
CA GLY A 39 -12.41 -3.22 9.73
C GLY A 39 -13.76 -3.78 9.24
N MET A 40 -14.17 -3.47 8.01
CA MET A 40 -15.38 -4.01 7.38
C MET A 40 -15.07 -4.73 6.06
N ASN A 41 -14.16 -4.16 5.26
CA ASN A 41 -13.83 -4.65 3.94
C ASN A 41 -12.31 -4.63 3.70
N PRO A 42 -11.78 -5.67 3.02
CA PRO A 42 -10.46 -5.59 2.43
C PRO A 42 -10.38 -4.43 1.44
N LEU A 43 -9.20 -3.83 1.34
CA LEU A 43 -8.90 -2.66 0.54
C LEU A 43 -7.98 -3.05 -0.63
N LYS A 44 -8.08 -2.32 -1.74
CA LYS A 44 -7.26 -2.51 -2.95
C LYS A 44 -6.51 -1.26 -3.40
N ASP A 45 -6.61 -0.19 -2.62
CA ASP A 45 -6.02 1.09 -2.95
C ASP A 45 -4.51 1.09 -2.66
N LEU A 46 -3.79 1.85 -3.50
CA LEU A 46 -2.39 2.19 -3.29
C LEU A 46 -2.33 3.66 -2.87
N HIS A 47 -1.52 3.96 -1.87
CA HIS A 47 -1.19 5.32 -1.44
C HIS A 47 0.32 5.50 -1.46
N ILE A 48 0.78 6.64 -1.94
CA ILE A 48 2.21 6.99 -1.95
C ILE A 48 2.39 8.27 -1.15
N LEU A 49 3.17 8.20 -0.08
CA LEU A 49 3.54 9.34 0.75
C LEU A 49 4.97 9.77 0.43
N ASP A 50 5.14 11.01 -0.02
CA ASP A 50 6.45 11.66 -0.10
C ASP A 50 6.97 11.94 1.32
N THR A 51 8.14 11.42 1.68
CA THR A 51 8.71 11.58 3.03
C THR A 51 9.53 12.85 3.20
N CYS A 52 9.86 13.56 2.11
CA CYS A 52 10.55 14.84 2.17
C CYS A 52 9.62 15.95 2.67
N ASP A 53 8.37 15.96 2.21
CA ASP A 53 7.42 17.03 2.52
C ASP A 53 6.09 16.57 3.15
N PHE A 54 5.94 15.26 3.38
CA PHE A 54 4.79 14.59 3.98
C PHE A 54 3.48 14.78 3.20
N THR A 55 3.56 14.75 1.87
CA THR A 55 2.40 14.87 0.97
C THR A 55 2.02 13.53 0.35
N TYR A 56 0.75 13.16 0.45
CA TYR A 56 0.20 12.05 -0.34
C TYR A 56 0.09 12.45 -1.81
N MET A 57 0.67 11.65 -2.69
CA MET A 57 0.69 11.88 -4.13
C MET A 57 -0.64 11.51 -4.79
N ASP A 58 -1.03 12.28 -5.81
CA ASP A 58 -2.08 11.86 -6.74
C ASP A 58 -1.51 10.83 -7.73
N ILE A 59 -2.02 9.61 -7.66
CA ILE A 59 -1.58 8.48 -8.48
C ILE A 59 -2.52 8.19 -9.66
N ALA A 60 -3.27 9.19 -10.14
CA ALA A 60 -4.18 9.05 -11.29
C ALA A 60 -3.51 8.51 -12.57
N SER A 61 -2.18 8.57 -12.67
CA SER A 61 -1.40 8.04 -13.79
C SER A 61 -1.07 6.55 -13.68
N LEU A 62 -1.30 5.89 -12.54
CA LEU A 62 -1.05 4.47 -12.36
C LEU A 62 -1.97 3.66 -13.30
N ARG A 63 -1.40 2.71 -14.03
CA ARG A 63 -2.14 1.87 -15.00
C ARG A 63 -1.88 0.39 -14.75
N GLY A 64 -2.81 -0.42 -15.25
CA GLY A 64 -2.77 -1.88 -15.15
C GLY A 64 -3.69 -2.41 -14.05
N ASP A 65 -4.02 -3.69 -14.18
CA ASP A 65 -4.82 -4.39 -13.18
C ASP A 65 -3.92 -4.83 -12.03
N GLY A 66 -4.17 -4.26 -10.85
CA GLY A 66 -3.48 -4.61 -9.62
C GLY A 66 -4.08 -5.84 -8.94
N PRO A 67 -3.57 -6.19 -7.74
CA PRO A 67 -4.18 -7.21 -6.91
C PRO A 67 -5.61 -6.85 -6.51
N GLU A 68 -6.48 -7.86 -6.43
CA GLU A 68 -7.79 -7.71 -5.79
C GLU A 68 -7.66 -7.27 -4.32
N ALA A 69 -8.75 -6.74 -3.77
CA ALA A 69 -8.81 -6.24 -2.40
C ALA A 69 -8.35 -7.30 -1.40
N ARG A 70 -7.35 -6.95 -0.58
CA ARG A 70 -6.66 -7.89 0.28
C ARG A 70 -5.98 -7.27 1.51
N GLU A 71 -5.93 -8.05 2.56
CA GLU A 71 -5.25 -7.78 3.82
C GLU A 71 -4.26 -8.92 4.16
N GLY A 72 -3.30 -8.65 5.05
CA GLY A 72 -2.34 -9.67 5.51
C GLY A 72 -1.41 -10.20 4.42
N HIS A 73 -1.28 -9.49 3.29
CA HIS A 73 -0.37 -9.83 2.21
C HIS A 73 1.07 -9.43 2.55
N SER A 74 2.04 -10.04 1.87
CA SER A 74 3.44 -9.63 1.96
C SER A 74 3.79 -8.67 0.83
N ALA A 75 4.66 -7.69 1.11
CA ALA A 75 5.25 -6.85 0.09
C ALA A 75 6.77 -6.74 0.26
N ALA A 76 7.49 -6.70 -0.85
CA ALA A 76 8.95 -6.55 -0.86
C ALA A 76 9.42 -5.75 -2.07
N LEU A 77 10.31 -4.79 -1.86
CA LEU A 77 11.00 -4.09 -2.94
C LEU A 77 12.27 -4.86 -3.33
N VAL A 78 12.41 -5.21 -4.61
CA VAL A 78 13.65 -5.78 -5.17
C VAL A 78 14.05 -4.98 -6.41
N GLY A 79 15.12 -4.20 -6.27
CA GLY A 79 15.48 -3.20 -7.27
C GLY A 79 14.40 -2.12 -7.37
N LYS A 80 13.87 -1.90 -8.57
CA LYS A 80 12.80 -0.94 -8.85
C LYS A 80 11.43 -1.61 -9.05
N ARG A 81 11.22 -2.72 -8.35
CA ARG A 81 10.01 -3.54 -8.49
C ARG A 81 9.50 -3.92 -7.13
N LEU A 82 8.29 -3.48 -6.83
CA LEU A 82 7.54 -3.83 -5.64
C LEU A 82 6.72 -5.10 -5.93
N PHE A 83 6.98 -6.14 -5.16
CA PHE A 83 6.30 -7.43 -5.26
C PHE A 83 5.23 -7.50 -4.18
N ILE A 84 4.04 -7.99 -4.51
CA ILE A 84 2.93 -8.23 -3.58
C ILE A 84 2.50 -9.69 -3.74
N PHE A 85 2.52 -10.45 -2.64
CA PHE A 85 2.18 -11.87 -2.66
C PHE A 85 1.12 -12.22 -1.61
N GLY A 86 0.13 -13.00 -2.05
CA GLY A 86 -0.87 -13.62 -1.20
C GLY A 86 -1.80 -12.65 -0.49
N GLY A 87 -2.16 -12.96 0.76
CA GLY A 87 -3.14 -12.24 1.57
C GLY A 87 -4.53 -12.86 1.53
N CYS A 88 -5.45 -12.24 2.25
CA CYS A 88 -6.86 -12.64 2.34
C CYS A 88 -7.75 -11.51 1.81
N GLY A 89 -8.78 -11.85 1.05
CA GLY A 89 -9.84 -10.96 0.60
C GLY A 89 -11.21 -11.51 0.95
N LYS A 90 -12.25 -10.99 0.30
CA LYS A 90 -13.64 -11.37 0.57
C LYS A 90 -14.35 -11.78 -0.71
N SER A 91 -15.03 -12.92 -0.66
CA SER A 91 -15.84 -13.42 -1.76
C SER A 91 -17.01 -12.48 -2.05
N SER A 92 -17.22 -12.14 -3.32
CA SER A 92 -18.36 -11.34 -3.77
C SER A 92 -19.70 -12.03 -3.56
N ASN A 93 -19.70 -13.36 -3.43
CA ASN A 93 -20.92 -14.17 -3.51
C ASN A 93 -21.47 -14.53 -2.12
N ASN A 94 -20.62 -14.69 -1.10
CA ASN A 94 -21.05 -15.30 0.15
C ASN A 94 -20.35 -14.83 1.44
N SER A 95 -19.72 -13.66 1.48
CA SER A 95 -19.01 -13.13 2.67
C SER A 95 -17.87 -13.99 3.24
N ASP A 96 -17.58 -15.13 2.63
CA ASP A 96 -16.45 -15.99 2.98
C ASP A 96 -15.12 -15.30 2.64
N GLU A 97 -14.09 -15.67 3.40
CA GLU A 97 -12.71 -15.29 3.16
C GLU A 97 -12.14 -15.99 1.91
N VAL A 98 -11.35 -15.25 1.14
CA VAL A 98 -10.64 -15.77 -0.05
C VAL A 98 -9.15 -15.59 0.17
N TYR A 99 -8.40 -16.68 0.27
CA TYR A 99 -6.94 -16.63 0.40
C TYR A 99 -6.29 -16.66 -0.97
N TYR A 100 -5.40 -15.70 -1.21
CA TYR A 100 -4.67 -15.56 -2.47
C TYR A 100 -3.29 -16.22 -2.38
N ASN A 101 -2.82 -16.75 -3.51
CA ASN A 101 -1.47 -17.29 -3.72
C ASN A 101 -0.81 -16.73 -4.99
N ASP A 102 -1.35 -15.62 -5.49
CA ASP A 102 -0.88 -14.90 -6.66
C ASP A 102 0.26 -13.93 -6.31
N LEU A 103 0.99 -13.51 -7.34
CA LEU A 103 2.10 -12.57 -7.24
C LEU A 103 1.87 -11.42 -8.22
N TYR A 104 1.92 -10.19 -7.70
CA TYR A 104 1.87 -8.98 -8.49
C TYR A 104 3.18 -8.23 -8.40
N ILE A 105 3.50 -7.51 -9.48
CA ILE A 105 4.70 -6.69 -9.58
C ILE A 105 4.28 -5.30 -10.02
N LEU A 106 4.65 -4.30 -9.23
CA LEU A 106 4.57 -2.90 -9.58
C LEU A 106 5.99 -2.40 -9.86
N ASN A 107 6.29 -2.02 -11.11
CA ASN A 107 7.54 -1.30 -11.41
C ASN A 107 7.53 0.04 -10.68
N THR A 108 8.66 0.68 -10.42
CA THR A 108 8.70 1.98 -9.73
C THR A 108 9.62 2.97 -10.44
N ASP A 109 9.93 2.73 -11.71
CA ASP A 109 10.89 3.49 -12.50
C ASP A 109 10.45 4.93 -12.80
N TRP A 110 9.16 5.23 -12.70
CA TRP A 110 8.61 6.57 -12.98
C TRP A 110 8.81 7.58 -11.83
N LEU A 111 9.40 7.15 -10.71
CA LEU A 111 9.75 8.03 -9.60
C LEU A 111 11.12 8.71 -9.76
N GLU A 112 11.82 8.45 -10.88
CA GLU A 112 13.09 9.09 -11.26
C GLU A 112 12.91 10.24 -12.24
#